data_AF-A0A0P7CGJ9-F1
#
_entry.id   AF-A0A0P7CGJ9-F1
#
_cell.length_a   1.000
_cell.length_b   1.000
_cell.length_c   1.000
_cell.angle_alpha   90.00
_cell.angle_beta   90.00
_cell.angle_gamma   90.00
#
_symmetry.space_group_name_H-M   'P 1'
#
loop_
_entity.id
_entity.type
_entity.pdbx_description
1 polymer ?
#
loop_
_entity_poly.entity_id
_entity_poly.type
_entity_poly.pdbx_seq_one_letter_code
_entity_poly.pdbx_strand_id
1 'polypeptide(L)'
;MTTHIEPVAPAVRRRAVRAAQGLEPFDPHGTTTIFTGAVIAEVPLPIAGILSDRPAAEVAEVAEQQRATQRAAIEIGMPTAPLTQQPLFHVLAATLPCIPGPHLTDIGVVDGDTGTIVPSLLVSAAASA
;
A
#
# COMPACT_ATOMS: atom_id res chain seq x y z
N MET A 1 -19.60 -15.22 -15.11
CA MET A 1 -20.26 -14.53 -13.99
C MET A 1 -19.68 -13.14 -13.94
N THR A 2 -20.35 -12.18 -14.57
CA THR A 2 -19.83 -10.83 -14.82
C THR A 2 -20.04 -10.01 -13.55
N THR A 3 -18.99 -9.81 -12.76
CA THR A 3 -19.06 -8.99 -11.55
C THR A 3 -19.31 -7.54 -11.97
N HIS A 4 -20.54 -7.07 -11.82
CA HIS A 4 -20.86 -5.66 -11.97
C HIS A 4 -20.21 -4.93 -10.77
N ILE A 5 -19.01 -4.39 -10.99
CA ILE A 5 -18.33 -3.54 -10.00
C ILE A 5 -19.11 -2.22 -9.98
N GLU A 6 -19.77 -1.94 -8.86
CA GLU A 6 -20.42 -0.67 -8.65
C GLU A 6 -19.33 0.43 -8.65
N PRO A 7 -19.44 1.47 -9.49
CA PRO A 7 -18.39 2.47 -9.59
C PRO A 7 -18.29 3.21 -8.26
N VAL A 8 -17.13 3.13 -7.62
CA VAL A 8 -16.85 3.97 -6.45
C VAL A 8 -17.06 5.43 -6.82
N ALA A 9 -17.67 6.16 -5.90
CA ALA A 9 -18.00 7.57 -6.04
C ALA A 9 -16.83 8.32 -6.73
N PRO A 10 -17.07 9.04 -7.84
CA PRO A 10 -16.02 9.71 -8.62
C PRO A 10 -15.09 10.63 -7.80
N ALA A 11 -15.56 11.08 -6.64
CA ALA A 11 -14.80 11.85 -5.67
C ALA A 11 -13.63 11.05 -5.04
N VAL A 12 -13.85 9.80 -4.64
CA VAL A 12 -12.82 8.97 -3.97
C VAL A 12 -11.72 8.58 -4.95
N ARG A 13 -12.10 8.19 -6.17
CA ARG A 13 -11.19 7.98 -7.32
C ARG A 13 -10.28 9.18 -7.56
N ARG A 14 -10.87 10.38 -7.67
CA ARG A 14 -10.14 11.61 -7.99
C ARG A 14 -9.22 12.02 -6.85
N ARG A 15 -9.67 11.85 -5.60
CA ARG A 15 -8.89 12.15 -4.41
C ARG A 15 -7.72 11.19 -4.25
N ALA A 16 -7.89 9.89 -4.47
CA ALA A 16 -6.81 8.92 -4.32
C ALA A 16 -5.73 9.06 -5.42
N VAL A 17 -6.11 9.39 -6.66
CA VAL A 17 -5.14 9.74 -7.72
C VAL A 17 -4.41 11.05 -7.39
N ARG A 18 -5.13 12.09 -6.95
CA ARG A 18 -4.52 13.37 -6.55
C ARG A 18 -3.64 13.24 -5.33
N ALA A 19 -4.02 12.41 -4.36
CA ALA A 19 -3.24 12.01 -3.21
C ALA A 19 -1.94 11.31 -3.59
N ALA A 20 -2.01 10.29 -4.45
CA ALA A 20 -0.82 9.62 -4.98
C ALA A 20 0.10 10.57 -5.76
N GLN A 21 -0.46 11.66 -6.31
CA GLN A 21 0.26 12.74 -6.98
C GLN A 21 0.69 13.89 -6.04
N GLY A 22 0.43 13.80 -4.72
CA GLY A 22 0.77 14.84 -3.74
C GLY A 22 -0.07 16.12 -3.83
N LEU A 23 -1.18 16.11 -4.59
CA LEU A 23 -2.02 17.27 -4.89
C LEU A 23 -3.15 17.50 -3.88
N GLU A 24 -3.37 16.57 -2.96
CA GLU A 24 -4.33 16.68 -1.85
C GLU A 24 -3.85 15.91 -0.62
N PRO A 25 -4.24 16.33 0.60
CA PRO A 25 -4.08 15.51 1.79
C PRO A 25 -4.84 14.19 1.63
N PHE A 26 -4.09 13.11 1.46
CA PHE A 26 -4.57 11.76 1.68
C PHE A 26 -4.40 11.49 3.16
N ASP A 27 -5.48 11.19 3.84
CA ASP A 27 -5.40 10.62 5.17
C ASP A 27 -5.62 9.12 4.97
N PRO A 28 -4.55 8.31 4.77
CA PRO A 28 -4.69 6.88 4.55
C PRO A 28 -5.09 6.24 5.87
N HIS A 29 -6.36 6.31 6.19
CA HIS A 29 -6.99 5.50 7.21
C HIS A 29 -7.14 4.07 6.66
N GLY A 30 -6.05 3.36 6.34
CA GLY A 30 -6.09 1.95 5.91
C GLY A 30 -5.57 1.67 4.50
N THR A 31 -6.16 0.68 3.81
CA THR A 31 -5.65 0.15 2.53
C THR A 31 -6.71 0.21 1.44
N THR A 32 -6.33 0.64 0.23
CA THR A 32 -7.24 0.78 -0.91
C THR A 32 -6.61 0.21 -2.18
N THR A 33 -7.38 -0.53 -2.96
CA THR A 33 -6.98 -0.98 -4.31
C THR A 33 -7.70 -0.14 -5.37
N ILE A 34 -6.92 0.38 -6.32
CA ILE A 34 -7.40 1.27 -7.37
C ILE A 34 -6.98 0.71 -8.72
N PHE A 35 -7.93 0.60 -9.65
CA PHE A 35 -7.67 0.14 -11.01
C PHE A 35 -8.35 1.06 -12.03
N THR A 36 -7.61 1.47 -13.06
CA THR A 36 -8.08 2.43 -14.09
C THR A 36 -8.68 3.72 -13.48
N GLY A 37 -8.15 4.09 -12.31
CA GLY A 37 -8.59 5.21 -11.49
C GLY A 37 -9.79 4.92 -10.59
N ALA A 38 -10.57 3.87 -10.77
CA ALA A 38 -11.66 3.54 -9.84
C ALA A 38 -11.12 2.80 -8.61
N VAL A 39 -11.62 3.11 -7.41
CA VAL A 39 -11.43 2.22 -6.26
C VAL A 39 -12.26 0.97 -6.52
N ILE A 40 -11.65 -0.19 -6.30
CA ILE A 40 -12.31 -1.50 -6.51
C ILE A 40 -12.45 -2.30 -5.21
N ALA A 41 -11.69 -1.92 -4.17
CA ALA A 41 -11.81 -2.45 -2.81
C ALA A 41 -11.11 -1.53 -1.81
N GLU A 42 -11.59 -1.51 -0.56
CA GLU A 42 -11.06 -0.66 0.50
C GLU A 42 -11.26 -1.29 1.89
N VAL A 43 -10.30 -1.06 2.79
CA VAL A 43 -10.41 -1.30 4.24
C VAL A 43 -10.15 0.01 4.98
N PRO A 44 -11.17 0.64 5.57
CA PRO A 44 -10.98 1.79 6.43
C PRO A 44 -10.45 1.36 7.82
N LEU A 45 -9.37 1.98 8.24
CA LEU A 45 -8.64 1.85 9.51
C LEU A 45 -8.37 3.26 10.07
N PRO A 46 -9.39 3.94 10.64
CA PRO A 46 -9.32 5.34 11.06
C PRO A 46 -8.29 5.62 12.16
N ILE A 47 -7.92 4.61 12.95
CA ILE A 47 -6.96 4.79 14.04
C ILE A 47 -5.56 4.46 13.52
N ALA A 48 -4.77 5.52 13.28
CA ALA A 48 -3.38 5.47 12.83
C ALA A 48 -3.14 4.65 11.54
N GLY A 49 -4.17 4.41 10.73
CA GLY A 49 -4.08 3.59 9.51
C GLY A 49 -3.94 2.09 9.76
N ILE A 50 -4.05 1.64 11.02
CA ILE A 50 -3.80 0.24 11.42
C ILE A 50 -4.94 -0.41 12.19
N LEU A 51 -5.85 0.39 12.77
CA LEU A 51 -6.93 -0.09 13.62
C LEU A 51 -8.30 0.45 13.17
N SER A 52 -9.31 -0.41 13.30
CA SER A 52 -10.72 -0.04 13.16
C SER A 52 -11.26 0.48 14.49
N ASP A 53 -12.15 1.47 14.43
CA ASP A 53 -12.91 1.98 15.58
C ASP A 53 -14.26 1.25 15.76
N ARG A 54 -14.55 0.26 14.91
CA ARG A 54 -15.79 -0.53 14.98
C ARG A 54 -15.80 -1.44 16.21
N PRO A 55 -16.99 -1.76 16.75
CA PRO A 55 -17.14 -2.71 17.85
C PRO A 55 -16.51 -4.07 17.53
N ALA A 56 -16.02 -4.77 18.56
CA ALA A 56 -15.40 -6.10 18.41
C ALA A 56 -16.30 -7.11 17.68
N ALA A 57 -17.62 -7.03 17.90
CA ALA A 57 -18.60 -7.88 17.23
C ALA A 57 -18.64 -7.70 15.70
N GLU A 58 -18.20 -6.54 15.19
CA GLU A 58 -18.21 -6.19 13.77
C GLU A 58 -16.85 -6.37 13.08
N VAL A 59 -15.82 -6.83 13.81
CA VAL A 59 -14.46 -7.04 13.29
C VAL A 59 -14.43 -8.07 12.15
N ALA A 60 -15.35 -9.04 12.16
CA ALA A 60 -15.48 -10.01 11.08
C ALA A 60 -15.75 -9.35 9.72
N GLU A 61 -16.49 -8.25 9.69
CA GLU A 61 -16.77 -7.50 8.47
C GLU A 61 -15.53 -6.75 7.98
N VAL A 62 -14.75 -6.15 8.89
CA VAL A 62 -13.46 -5.52 8.57
C VAL A 62 -12.49 -6.56 7.99
N ALA A 63 -12.47 -7.76 8.56
CA ALA A 63 -11.65 -8.86 8.06
C ALA A 63 -12.06 -9.30 6.63
N GLU A 64 -13.36 -9.30 6.31
CA GLU A 64 -13.80 -9.60 4.94
C GLU A 64 -13.44 -8.47 3.96
N GLN A 65 -13.57 -7.21 4.37
CA GLN A 65 -13.09 -6.07 3.59
C GLN A 65 -11.59 -6.19 3.28
N GLN A 66 -10.80 -6.65 4.26
CA GLN A 66 -9.37 -6.90 4.08
C GLN A 66 -9.08 -8.01 3.08
N ARG A 67 -9.82 -9.12 3.12
CA ARG A 67 -9.71 -10.18 2.12
C ARG A 67 -10.10 -9.67 0.73
N ALA A 68 -11.19 -8.90 0.62
CA ALA A 68 -11.62 -8.31 -0.65
C ALA A 68 -10.56 -7.39 -1.26
N THR A 69 -9.94 -6.54 -0.43
CA THR A 69 -8.85 -5.65 -0.85
C THR A 69 -7.61 -6.41 -1.30
N GLN A 70 -7.25 -7.48 -0.59
CA GLN A 70 -6.15 -8.35 -1.00
C GLN A 70 -6.43 -9.08 -2.33
N ARG A 71 -7.65 -9.61 -2.51
CA ARG A 71 -8.06 -10.24 -3.79
C ARG A 71 -7.99 -9.24 -4.94
N ALA A 72 -8.54 -8.05 -4.75
CA ALA A 72 -8.50 -6.98 -5.75
C ALA A 72 -7.06 -6.59 -6.13
N ALA A 73 -6.15 -6.49 -5.15
CA ALA A 73 -4.74 -6.20 -5.42
C ALA A 73 -4.07 -7.27 -6.29
N ILE A 74 -4.36 -8.55 -6.03
CA ILE A 74 -3.86 -9.68 -6.83
C ILE A 74 -4.44 -9.62 -8.24
N GLU A 75 -5.74 -9.34 -8.38
CA GLU A 75 -6.42 -9.23 -9.68
C GLU A 75 -5.83 -8.14 -10.58
N ILE A 76 -5.29 -7.06 -10.00
CA ILE A 76 -4.65 -5.97 -10.75
C ILE A 76 -3.15 -6.22 -11.01
N GLY A 77 -2.65 -7.42 -10.70
CA GLY A 77 -1.30 -7.87 -11.03
C GLY A 77 -0.27 -7.75 -9.90
N MET A 78 -0.70 -7.51 -8.65
CA MET A 78 0.24 -7.54 -7.53
C MET A 78 0.71 -8.98 -7.27
N PRO A 79 2.03 -9.23 -7.20
CA PRO A 79 2.54 -10.59 -7.07
C PRO A 79 2.18 -11.19 -5.71
N THR A 80 1.81 -12.47 -5.73
CA THR A 80 1.74 -13.32 -4.54
C THR A 80 3.09 -14.02 -4.39
N ALA A 81 3.76 -13.88 -3.25
CA ALA A 81 5.02 -14.56 -2.99
C ALA A 81 4.80 -15.83 -2.18
N PRO A 82 5.71 -16.81 -2.26
CA PRO A 82 5.61 -18.06 -1.49
C PRO A 82 5.50 -17.83 0.02
N LEU A 83 6.07 -16.73 0.53
CA LEU A 83 6.11 -16.39 1.95
C LEU A 83 4.99 -15.43 2.38
N THR A 84 4.34 -14.73 1.44
CA THR A 84 3.29 -13.76 1.73
C THR A 84 2.17 -13.88 0.69
N GLN A 85 1.08 -14.55 1.07
CA GLN A 85 -0.17 -14.57 0.30
C GLN A 85 -0.97 -13.27 0.47
N GLN A 86 -0.40 -12.29 1.18
CA GLN A 86 -1.05 -11.05 1.57
C GLN A 86 -0.33 -9.85 0.93
N PRO A 87 -0.91 -9.25 -0.12
CA PRO A 87 -0.40 -8.06 -0.80
C PRO A 87 0.08 -6.95 0.16
N LEU A 88 -0.68 -6.67 1.22
CA LEU A 88 -0.32 -5.63 2.19
C LEU A 88 1.04 -5.90 2.87
N PHE A 89 1.36 -7.16 3.18
CA PHE A 89 2.64 -7.50 3.81
C PHE A 89 3.83 -7.25 2.90
N HIS A 90 3.68 -7.35 1.58
CA HIS A 90 4.75 -6.98 0.65
C HIS A 90 5.10 -5.50 0.75
N VAL A 91 4.10 -4.62 0.81
CA VAL A 91 4.33 -3.18 0.94
C VAL A 91 4.98 -2.86 2.28
N LEU A 92 4.47 -3.45 3.36
CA LEU A 92 5.02 -3.24 4.71
C LEU A 92 6.47 -3.72 4.84
N ALA A 93 6.79 -4.90 4.29
CA ALA A 93 8.14 -5.45 4.32
C ALA A 93 9.13 -4.64 3.47
N ALA A 94 8.67 -4.04 2.36
CA ALA A 94 9.52 -3.22 1.50
C ALA A 94 10.11 -1.99 2.23
N THR A 95 9.44 -1.50 3.26
CA THR A 95 9.83 -0.30 4.01
C THR A 95 10.34 -0.58 5.41
N LEU A 96 10.71 -1.82 5.74
CA LEU A 96 11.10 -2.22 7.10
C LEU A 96 12.64 -2.30 7.24
N PRO A 97 13.32 -1.24 7.73
CA PRO A 97 14.79 -1.13 7.67
C PRO A 97 15.55 -2.07 8.61
N CYS A 98 14.86 -2.79 9.49
CA CYS A 98 15.49 -3.76 10.39
C CYS A 98 15.66 -5.15 9.76
N ILE A 99 15.17 -5.36 8.53
CA ILE A 99 15.40 -6.58 7.75
C ILE A 99 16.71 -6.42 6.95
N PRO A 100 17.47 -7.51 6.69
CA PRO A 100 18.66 -7.47 5.84
C PRO A 100 18.39 -6.89 4.45
N GLY A 101 19.36 -6.13 3.95
CA GLY A 101 19.34 -5.52 2.62
C GLY A 101 18.77 -4.10 2.58
N PRO A 102 18.64 -3.53 1.37
CA PRO A 102 18.18 -2.17 1.17
C PRO A 102 16.65 -2.06 1.25
N HIS A 103 16.18 -1.15 2.09
CA HIS A 103 14.76 -0.82 2.27
C HIS A 103 14.51 0.66 2.03
N LEU A 104 13.48 0.99 1.25
CA LEU A 104 13.07 2.37 1.04
C LEU A 104 12.29 2.87 2.26
N THR A 105 12.73 3.95 2.87
CA THR A 105 12.10 4.58 4.04
C THR A 105 11.78 6.05 3.76
N ASP A 106 11.26 6.74 4.76
CA ASP A 106 11.00 8.18 4.77
C ASP A 106 12.27 9.05 4.76
N ILE A 107 13.45 8.46 5.03
CA ILE A 107 14.74 9.16 5.09
C ILE A 107 15.75 8.71 4.01
N GLY A 108 15.31 7.89 3.05
CA GLY A 108 16.14 7.39 1.95
C GLY A 108 16.12 5.86 1.85
N VAL A 109 17.15 5.27 1.23
CA VAL A 109 17.35 3.82 1.26
C VAL A 109 18.23 3.50 2.46
N VAL A 110 17.70 2.70 3.39
CA VAL A 110 18.43 2.21 4.56
C VAL A 110 18.81 0.76 4.32
N ASP A 111 20.09 0.46 4.46
CA ASP A 111 20.61 -0.90 4.38
C ASP A 111 20.70 -1.50 5.79
N GLY A 112 19.89 -2.53 6.05
CA GLY A 112 19.77 -3.16 7.37
C GLY A 112 21.00 -3.99 7.79
N ASP A 113 21.86 -4.38 6.85
CA ASP A 113 23.09 -5.13 7.13
C ASP A 113 24.23 -4.19 7.57
N THR A 114 24.29 -2.99 6.99
CA THR A 114 25.40 -2.04 7.18
C THR A 114 25.05 -0.83 8.03
N GLY A 115 23.76 -0.52 8.20
CA GLY A 115 23.28 0.72 8.81
C GLY A 115 23.49 1.97 7.94
N THR A 116 23.87 1.79 6.67
CA THR A 116 24.10 2.89 5.73
C THR A 116 22.77 3.51 5.29
N ILE A 117 22.72 4.85 5.22
CA ILE A 117 21.58 5.60 4.69
C ILE A 117 22.00 6.29 3.40
N VAL A 118 21.34 5.95 2.30
CA VAL A 118 21.51 6.58 0.99
C VAL A 118 20.33 7.54 0.76
N PRO A 119 20.53 8.87 0.90
CA PRO A 119 19.42 9.84 0.89
C PRO A 119 18.87 10.11 -0.53
N SER A 120 19.53 9.64 -1.58
CA SER A 120 19.14 9.86 -2.98
C SER A 120 19.24 8.57 -3.79
N LEU A 121 18.20 8.26 -4.56
CA LEU A 121 18.20 7.16 -5.52
C LEU A 121 18.97 7.47 -6.80
N LEU A 122 19.35 8.74 -7.02
CA LEU A 122 20.15 9.14 -8.16
C LEU A 122 21.62 8.81 -7.90
N VAL A 123 22.11 7.79 -8.60
CA VAL A 123 23.54 7.47 -8.63
C VAL A 123 24.14 8.22 -9.82
N SER A 124 25.13 9.09 -9.60
CA SER A 124 25.86 9.66 -10.73
C SER A 124 26.64 8.54 -11.39
N ALA A 125 26.55 8.41 -12.71
CA ALA A 125 27.55 7.66 -13.46
C ALA A 125 28.89 8.37 -13.28
N ALA A 126 29.72 7.90 -12.34
CA ALA A 126 31.10 8.34 -12.31
C ALA A 126 31.70 7.97 -13.66
N ALA A 127 32.16 8.97 -14.41
CA ALA A 127 32.91 8.76 -15.62
C ALA A 127 34.09 7.85 -15.27
N SER A 128 34.09 6.64 -15.82
CA SER A 128 35.26 5.77 -15.79
C SER A 128 36.38 6.51 -16.51
N ALA A 129 37.41 6.92 -15.76
CA ALA A 129 38.68 7.41 -16.28
C ALA A 129 39.73 6.30 -16.12
#